data_AF-A0A1Y2CEF8-F1
#
_entry.id   AF-A0A1Y2CEF8-F1
#
_cell.length_a   1.000
_cell.length_b   1.000
_cell.length_c   1.000
_cell.angle_alpha   90.00
_cell.angle_beta   90.00
_cell.angle_gamma   90.00
#
_symmetry.space_group_name_H-M   'P 1'
#
loop_
_entity.id
_entity.type
_entity.pdbx_description
1 polymer ?
#
loop_
_entity_poly.entity_id
_entity_poly.type
_entity_poly.pdbx_seq_one_letter_code
_entity_poly.pdbx_strand_id
1 'polypeptide(L)'
;MKFSSITGEDDSAADALCLTPEQVTELNGTPDIDEAFKHAKENGFTPAQTSGFLSIMKLTIKKITSEEKGAPPLKSLEKFRALVTANSGPANGYDLFGPKESKLIVDFAMEGVFQHYKLYQYYTSIDQEIVPASLDVEVEEPIVEPQPLAEAMTLEAYEAELARLKELEELARLDRERWEAEERAAAANPFDVLSSEDVKQIATDTVGQMLKVIADELDGLLNEQGEKLMAQATKLSQLFPAAQ
;
A
#
# COMPACT_ATOMS: atom_id res chain seq x y z
N MET A 1 16.16 49.65 56.33
CA MET A 1 16.21 50.11 54.92
C MET A 1 14.81 50.03 54.36
N LYS A 2 14.35 51.13 53.73
CA LYS A 2 13.07 51.25 53.02
C LYS A 2 13.22 50.73 51.58
N PHE A 3 12.17 50.11 51.05
CA PHE A 3 11.54 50.27 49.72
C PHE A 3 10.19 49.53 49.84
N SER A 4 9.05 50.19 50.06
CA SER A 4 8.16 50.91 49.12
C SER A 4 7.47 50.03 48.07
N SER A 5 6.17 49.78 48.33
CA SER A 5 4.98 50.00 47.48
C SER A 5 4.79 49.30 46.12
N ILE A 6 3.63 48.64 46.00
CA ILE A 6 2.61 48.63 44.90
C ILE A 6 1.48 47.68 45.41
N THR A 7 0.41 48.15 46.09
CA THR A 7 -0.91 48.62 45.56
C THR A 7 -1.31 47.88 44.28
N GLY A 8 -2.32 47.01 44.23
CA GLY A 8 -3.72 47.27 44.57
C GLY A 8 -4.50 47.54 43.27
N GLU A 9 -5.61 46.79 43.09
CA GLU A 9 -6.71 47.01 42.12
C GLU A 9 -6.40 46.62 40.67
N ASP A 10 -6.96 45.49 40.22
CA ASP A 10 -8.25 45.35 39.50
C ASP A 10 -8.03 45.48 37.99
N ASP A 11 -8.10 44.36 37.28
CA ASP A 11 -8.77 44.32 35.98
C ASP A 11 -9.03 42.86 35.52
N SER A 12 -10.32 42.59 35.34
CA SER A 12 -10.92 41.63 34.42
C SER A 12 -10.54 40.15 34.52
N ALA A 13 -11.18 39.43 35.45
CA ALA A 13 -11.40 37.99 35.35
C ALA A 13 -12.42 37.59 34.24
N ALA A 14 -12.88 38.55 33.43
CA ALA A 14 -13.85 38.32 32.35
C ALA A 14 -13.19 37.92 31.00
N ASP A 15 -11.88 38.16 30.84
CA ASP A 15 -11.17 37.86 29.59
C ASP A 15 -10.72 36.40 29.44
N ALA A 16 -10.86 35.57 30.48
CA ALA A 16 -10.43 34.17 30.45
C ALA A 16 -11.44 33.20 29.81
N LEU A 17 -12.58 33.67 29.32
CA LEU A 17 -13.66 32.81 28.79
C LEU A 17 -13.94 32.96 27.29
N CYS A 18 -13.22 33.82 26.57
CA CYS A 18 -13.35 33.91 25.12
C CYS A 18 -12.19 33.15 24.45
N LEU A 19 -12.50 31.98 23.89
CA LEU A 19 -11.60 31.29 22.96
C LEU A 19 -11.29 32.22 21.78
N THR A 20 -10.01 32.50 21.55
CA THR A 20 -9.56 33.30 20.40
C THR A 20 -9.78 32.51 19.10
N PRO A 21 -9.95 33.19 17.95
CA PRO A 21 -10.14 32.53 16.65
C PRO A 21 -9.01 31.55 16.29
N GLU A 22 -7.79 31.79 16.79
CA GLU A 22 -6.65 30.88 16.60
C GLU A 22 -6.83 29.53 17.28
N GLN A 23 -7.52 29.46 18.43
CA GLN A 23 -7.80 28.17 19.12
C GLN A 23 -8.91 27.35 18.44
N VAL A 24 -9.67 27.98 17.53
CA VAL A 24 -10.67 27.31 16.69
C VAL A 24 -9.99 26.56 15.53
N THR A 25 -8.86 27.05 15.04
CA THR A 25 -8.13 26.43 13.92
C THR A 25 -7.43 25.11 14.27
N GLU A 26 -7.07 24.87 15.53
CA GLU A 26 -6.56 23.56 15.98
C GLU A 26 -7.65 22.51 16.21
N LEU A 27 -8.94 22.87 16.09
CA LEU A 27 -10.08 21.98 16.35
C LEU A 27 -10.64 21.29 15.11
N ASN A 28 -10.13 21.58 13.90
CA ASN A 28 -10.65 21.10 12.61
C ASN A 28 -10.45 19.58 12.32
N GLY A 29 -10.34 18.73 13.35
CA GLY A 29 -10.05 17.30 13.15
C GLY A 29 -10.73 16.31 14.08
N THR A 30 -11.52 16.74 15.08
CA THR A 30 -12.23 15.80 15.96
C THR A 30 -13.74 15.87 15.71
N PRO A 31 -14.34 14.93 14.95
CA PRO A 31 -15.74 14.98 14.54
C PRO A 31 -16.73 15.12 15.71
N ASP A 32 -16.36 14.63 16.90
CA ASP A 32 -17.24 14.63 18.07
C ASP A 32 -17.34 15.98 18.81
N ILE A 33 -16.43 16.94 18.59
CA ILE A 33 -16.50 18.27 19.25
C ILE A 33 -17.54 19.17 18.57
N ASP A 34 -17.61 19.12 17.24
CA ASP A 34 -18.63 19.85 16.48
C ASP A 34 -20.02 19.25 16.73
N GLU A 35 -20.11 17.92 16.86
CA GLU A 35 -21.33 17.24 17.21
C GLU A 35 -21.78 17.58 18.65
N ALA A 36 -20.85 17.67 19.61
CA ALA A 36 -21.13 18.15 20.95
C ALA A 36 -21.67 19.59 20.93
N PHE A 37 -21.10 20.49 20.13
CA PHE A 37 -21.60 21.86 20.02
C PHE A 37 -23.02 21.91 19.46
N LYS A 38 -23.30 21.12 18.41
CA LYS A 38 -24.64 20.98 17.84
C LYS A 38 -25.62 20.44 18.87
N HIS A 39 -25.24 19.40 19.61
CA HIS A 39 -26.07 18.77 20.65
C HIS A 39 -26.42 19.76 21.78
N ALA A 40 -25.46 20.57 22.22
CA ALA A 40 -25.69 21.61 23.23
C ALA A 40 -26.70 22.67 22.75
N LYS A 41 -26.59 23.07 21.48
CA LYS A 41 -27.48 24.06 20.87
C LYS A 41 -28.90 23.53 20.71
N GLU A 42 -29.06 22.27 20.29
CA GLU A 42 -30.37 21.62 20.13
C GLU A 42 -31.10 21.42 21.45
N ASN A 43 -30.36 21.17 22.54
CA ASN A 43 -30.91 20.99 23.88
C ASN A 43 -31.03 22.30 24.69
N GLY A 44 -30.75 23.46 24.08
CA GLY A 44 -30.98 24.77 24.68
C GLY A 44 -30.00 25.16 25.78
N PHE A 45 -28.75 24.68 25.72
CA PHE A 45 -27.74 25.02 26.71
C PHE A 45 -27.39 26.51 26.64
N THR A 46 -27.17 27.14 27.79
CA THR A 46 -26.63 28.50 27.85
C THR A 46 -25.21 28.56 27.28
N PRO A 47 -24.70 29.74 26.90
CA PRO A 47 -23.31 29.87 26.42
C PRO A 47 -22.28 29.35 27.43
N ALA A 48 -22.49 29.58 28.72
CA ALA A 48 -21.62 29.08 29.80
C ALA A 48 -21.70 27.55 29.96
N GLN A 49 -22.89 26.96 29.82
CA GLN A 49 -23.06 25.50 29.81
C GLN A 49 -22.42 24.87 28.59
N THR A 50 -22.53 25.52 27.43
CA THR A 50 -21.94 25.03 26.18
C THR A 50 -20.41 25.02 26.28
N SER A 51 -19.80 26.10 26.77
CA SER A 51 -18.35 26.15 26.97
C SER A 51 -17.86 25.13 28.00
N GLY A 52 -18.59 24.97 29.10
CA GLY A 52 -18.32 23.94 30.11
C GLY A 52 -18.40 22.52 29.54
N PHE A 53 -19.42 22.24 28.73
CA PHE A 53 -19.63 20.93 28.13
C PHE A 53 -18.52 20.60 27.12
N LEU A 54 -18.22 21.51 26.20
CA LEU A 54 -17.10 21.36 25.26
C LEU A 54 -15.76 21.17 25.97
N SER A 55 -15.53 21.86 27.09
CA SER A 55 -14.33 21.70 27.91
C SER A 55 -14.24 20.31 28.53
N ILE A 56 -15.34 19.79 29.08
CA ILE A 56 -15.41 18.43 29.62
C ILE A 56 -15.14 17.40 28.51
N MET A 57 -15.73 17.58 27.32
CA MET A 57 -15.52 16.68 26.18
C MET A 57 -14.08 16.72 25.66
N LYS A 58 -13.50 17.91 25.49
CA LYS A 58 -12.10 18.10 25.06
C LYS A 58 -11.12 17.46 26.05
N LEU A 59 -11.33 17.66 27.35
CA LEU A 59 -10.51 17.03 28.39
C LEU A 59 -10.65 15.51 28.40
N THR A 60 -11.86 14.99 28.17
CA THR A 60 -12.14 13.56 28.12
C THR A 60 -11.44 12.92 26.93
N ILE A 61 -11.63 13.45 25.72
CA ILE A 61 -10.97 12.96 24.51
C ILE A 61 -9.46 13.07 24.64
N LYS A 62 -8.93 14.20 25.09
CA LYS A 62 -7.49 14.38 25.36
C LYS A 62 -6.95 13.34 26.35
N LYS A 63 -7.71 12.95 27.36
CA LYS A 63 -7.29 11.91 28.32
C LYS A 63 -7.35 10.49 27.76
N ILE A 64 -8.27 10.23 26.84
CA ILE A 64 -8.33 8.97 26.11
C ILE A 64 -7.11 8.83 25.18
N THR A 65 -6.66 9.95 24.58
CA THR A 65 -5.63 9.96 23.54
C THR A 65 -4.20 10.29 23.99
N SER A 66 -4.01 11.08 25.06
CA SER A 66 -2.70 11.63 25.45
C SER A 66 -1.84 10.73 26.34
N GLU A 67 -2.39 9.67 26.95
CA GLU A 67 -1.56 8.70 27.68
C GLU A 67 -1.01 7.70 26.65
N GLU A 68 0.29 7.41 26.68
CA GLU A 68 1.07 6.58 25.72
C GLU A 68 0.50 5.16 25.45
N LYS A 69 -0.58 4.78 26.15
CA LYS A 69 -1.39 3.56 25.93
C LYS A 69 -2.91 3.77 26.11
N GLY A 70 -3.39 5.00 26.25
CA GLY A 70 -4.74 5.35 26.69
C GLY A 70 -5.01 4.89 28.13
N ALA A 71 -5.76 5.68 28.90
CA ALA A 71 -6.28 5.17 30.17
C ALA A 71 -7.22 3.97 29.89
N PRO A 72 -7.44 3.03 30.83
CA PRO A 72 -8.49 2.04 30.67
C PRO A 72 -9.87 2.72 30.55
N PRO A 73 -10.80 2.18 29.74
CA PRO A 73 -12.13 2.77 29.53
C PRO A 73 -12.85 3.14 30.83
N LEU A 74 -12.78 2.26 31.84
CA LEU A 74 -13.38 2.48 33.16
C LEU A 74 -12.80 3.70 33.89
N LYS A 75 -11.48 3.89 33.83
CA LYS A 75 -10.81 5.02 34.49
C LYS A 75 -11.10 6.34 33.79
N SER A 76 -11.24 6.32 32.47
CA SER A 76 -11.66 7.48 31.67
C SER A 76 -13.11 7.87 31.99
N LEU A 77 -13.99 6.88 32.15
CA LEU A 77 -15.39 7.07 32.50
C LEU A 77 -15.57 7.59 33.94
N GLU A 78 -14.78 7.10 34.90
CA GLU A 78 -14.75 7.63 36.27
C GLU A 78 -14.32 9.11 36.30
N LYS A 79 -13.28 9.46 35.54
CA LYS A 79 -12.82 10.86 35.43
C LYS A 79 -13.87 11.75 34.75
N PHE A 80 -14.52 11.27 33.69
CA PHE A 80 -15.61 11.99 33.04
C PHE A 80 -16.77 12.25 34.01
N ARG A 81 -17.21 11.22 34.74
CA ARG A 81 -18.25 11.37 35.77
C ARG A 81 -17.85 12.35 36.86
N ALA A 82 -16.60 12.31 37.30
CA ALA A 82 -16.08 13.26 38.28
C ALA A 82 -16.11 14.71 37.74
N LEU A 83 -15.77 14.92 36.46
CA LEU A 83 -15.83 16.23 35.82
C LEU A 83 -17.27 16.74 35.67
N VAL A 84 -18.20 15.90 35.22
CA VAL A 84 -19.62 16.28 35.13
C VAL A 84 -20.16 16.62 36.53
N THR A 85 -19.86 15.78 37.54
CA THR A 85 -20.32 16.02 38.92
C THR A 85 -19.66 17.24 39.57
N ALA A 86 -18.40 17.53 39.24
CA ALA A 86 -17.75 18.76 39.71
C ALA A 86 -18.34 20.03 39.07
N ASN A 87 -18.97 19.92 37.90
CA ASN A 87 -19.64 21.03 37.24
C ASN A 87 -21.18 21.01 37.44
N SER A 88 -21.68 20.04 38.22
CA SER A 88 -23.11 19.88 38.53
C SER A 88 -23.31 19.95 40.04
N GLY A 89 -23.93 21.00 40.55
CA GLY A 89 -24.31 21.11 41.95
C GLY A 89 -23.70 22.28 42.73
N PRO A 90 -24.21 22.53 43.94
CA PRO A 90 -23.97 23.77 44.70
C PRO A 90 -22.58 23.85 45.35
N ALA A 91 -21.78 22.78 45.32
CA ALA A 91 -20.52 22.67 46.05
C ALA A 91 -19.43 23.63 45.56
N ASN A 92 -19.51 24.09 44.30
CA ASN A 92 -18.42 24.79 43.63
C ASN A 92 -18.74 26.26 43.27
N GLY A 93 -19.85 26.80 43.79
CA GLY A 93 -20.25 28.21 43.58
C GLY A 93 -20.77 28.55 42.18
N TYR A 94 -20.49 27.71 41.18
CA TYR A 94 -20.98 27.80 39.81
C TYR A 94 -21.76 26.52 39.48
N ASP A 95 -23.08 26.55 39.65
CA ASP A 95 -23.97 25.46 39.27
C ASP A 95 -24.19 25.53 37.74
N LEU A 96 -23.22 25.03 36.98
CA LEU A 96 -23.27 25.09 35.51
C LEU A 96 -24.33 24.12 34.97
N PHE A 97 -24.39 22.89 35.48
CA PHE A 97 -25.31 21.87 34.97
C PHE A 97 -26.31 21.43 36.03
N GLY A 98 -27.59 21.53 35.71
CA GLY A 98 -28.65 20.91 36.48
C GLY A 98 -28.76 19.40 36.19
N PRO A 99 -29.58 18.67 36.96
CA PRO A 99 -29.73 17.21 36.80
C PRO A 99 -30.18 16.76 35.41
N LYS A 100 -30.87 17.62 34.66
CA LYS A 100 -31.33 17.33 33.30
C LYS A 100 -30.19 17.47 32.28
N GLU A 101 -29.43 18.55 32.40
CA GLU A 101 -28.29 18.86 31.55
C GLU A 101 -27.15 17.84 31.77
N SER A 102 -26.87 17.49 33.03
CA SER A 102 -25.87 16.45 33.35
C SER A 102 -26.24 15.10 32.74
N LYS A 103 -27.53 14.76 32.71
CA LYS A 103 -28.00 13.52 32.08
C LYS A 103 -27.75 13.55 30.57
N LEU A 104 -28.11 14.63 29.89
CA LEU A 104 -27.90 14.80 28.45
C LEU A 104 -26.41 14.70 28.08
N ILE A 105 -25.54 15.32 28.87
CA ILE A 105 -24.09 15.25 28.70
C ILE A 105 -23.57 13.82 28.84
N VAL A 106 -24.07 13.08 29.84
CA VAL A 106 -23.68 11.69 30.06
C VAL A 106 -24.18 10.79 28.92
N ASP A 107 -25.43 10.93 28.51
CA ASP A 107 -26.03 10.15 27.43
C ASP A 107 -25.25 10.37 26.12
N PHE A 108 -24.97 11.64 25.77
CA PHE A 108 -24.14 11.99 24.60
C PHE A 108 -22.74 11.37 24.65
N ALA A 109 -22.05 11.50 25.80
CA ALA A 109 -20.70 10.95 25.93
C ALA A 109 -20.68 9.42 25.85
N MET A 110 -21.72 8.75 26.36
CA MET A 110 -21.83 7.30 26.33
C MET A 110 -22.10 6.78 24.90
N GLU A 111 -22.99 7.42 24.16
CA GLU A 111 -23.39 7.03 22.80
C GLU A 111 -22.36 7.46 21.73
N GLY A 112 -21.66 8.56 21.94
CA GLY A 112 -20.61 9.03 21.02
C GLY A 112 -19.23 8.54 21.42
N VAL A 113 -18.64 9.21 22.41
CA VAL A 113 -17.21 9.09 22.74
C VAL A 113 -16.84 7.72 23.32
N PHE A 114 -17.61 7.21 24.28
CA PHE A 114 -17.31 5.92 24.93
C PHE A 114 -17.72 4.71 24.09
N GLN A 115 -18.71 4.84 23.19
CA GLN A 115 -19.03 3.80 22.21
C GLN A 115 -17.87 3.60 21.22
N HIS A 116 -17.24 4.69 20.80
CA HIS A 116 -16.11 4.68 19.86
C HIS A 116 -14.74 4.76 20.57
N TYR A 117 -14.67 4.34 21.84
CA TYR A 117 -13.45 4.46 22.66
C TYR A 117 -12.19 3.90 22.00
N LYS A 118 -12.30 2.70 21.41
CA LYS A 118 -11.17 2.06 20.73
C LYS A 118 -10.75 2.83 19.49
N LEU A 119 -11.70 3.40 18.75
CA LEU A 119 -11.42 4.22 17.56
C LEU A 119 -10.59 5.45 17.96
N TYR A 120 -10.98 6.13 19.04
CA TYR A 120 -10.22 7.25 19.59
C TYR A 120 -8.82 6.87 20.04
N GLN A 121 -8.67 5.71 20.67
CA GLN A 121 -7.36 5.17 21.04
C GLN A 121 -6.50 4.87 19.80
N TYR A 122 -7.07 4.26 18.75
CA TYR A 122 -6.35 3.95 17.51
C TYR A 122 -5.95 5.20 16.72
N TYR A 123 -6.85 6.18 16.62
CA TYR A 123 -6.63 7.42 15.87
C TYR A 123 -5.37 8.16 16.32
N THR A 124 -5.00 8.06 17.60
CA THR A 124 -3.82 8.74 18.18
C THR A 124 -2.66 7.82 18.51
N SER A 125 -2.84 6.49 18.46
CA SER A 125 -1.76 5.52 18.72
C SER A 125 -1.01 5.10 17.46
N ILE A 126 -1.64 5.23 16.30
CA ILE A 126 -1.00 4.99 15.01
C ILE A 126 -0.48 6.35 14.57
N ASP A 127 0.83 6.49 14.40
CA ASP A 127 1.39 7.56 13.57
C ASP A 127 0.71 7.42 12.22
N GLN A 128 -0.32 8.24 12.00
CA GLN A 128 -0.93 8.31 10.69
C GLN A 128 0.20 8.72 9.77
N GLU A 129 0.52 7.87 8.82
CA GLU A 129 1.30 8.26 7.66
C GLU A 129 0.42 9.29 6.95
N ILE A 130 0.53 10.55 7.39
CA ILE A 130 -0.04 11.68 6.71
C ILE A 130 0.71 11.68 5.40
N VAL A 131 0.17 10.99 4.40
CA VAL A 131 0.61 11.13 3.02
C VAL A 131 0.07 12.50 2.64
N PRO A 132 0.91 13.56 2.57
CA PRO A 132 0.44 14.81 2.01
C PRO A 132 0.07 14.49 0.56
N ALA A 133 -1.22 14.44 0.28
CA ALA A 133 -1.68 14.43 -1.10
C ALA A 133 -1.40 15.84 -1.65
N SER A 134 -0.18 16.08 -2.11
CA SER A 134 0.09 17.24 -2.94
C SER A 134 -0.55 16.95 -4.29
N LEU A 135 -1.71 17.54 -4.50
CA LEU A 135 -2.30 17.57 -5.82
C LEU A 135 -1.55 18.69 -6.55
N ASP A 136 -0.49 18.33 -7.27
CA ASP A 136 0.17 19.24 -8.20
C ASP A 136 -0.81 19.48 -9.35
N VAL A 137 -1.70 20.44 -9.17
CA VAL A 137 -2.57 20.92 -10.23
C VAL A 137 -1.69 21.75 -11.15
N GLU A 138 -1.26 21.16 -12.25
CA GLU A 138 -0.66 21.87 -13.36
C GLU A 138 -1.72 22.81 -13.94
N VAL A 139 -1.71 24.06 -13.48
CA VAL A 139 -2.54 25.12 -14.04
C VAL A 139 -1.83 25.56 -15.31
N GLU A 140 -2.37 25.16 -16.47
CA GLU A 140 -1.87 25.66 -17.76
C GLU A 140 -1.89 27.19 -17.76
N GLU A 141 -0.76 27.79 -18.13
CA GLU A 141 -0.66 29.24 -18.23
C GLU A 141 -1.63 29.75 -19.31
N PRO A 142 -2.37 30.84 -19.05
CA PRO A 142 -3.29 31.38 -20.03
C PRO A 142 -2.53 31.81 -21.29
N ILE A 143 -2.97 31.32 -22.45
CA ILE A 143 -2.40 31.68 -23.75
C ILE A 143 -2.56 33.20 -23.93
N VAL A 144 -1.43 33.92 -23.94
CA VAL A 144 -1.37 35.38 -23.98
C VAL A 144 -1.97 35.94 -25.28
N GLU A 145 -1.82 35.20 -26.40
CA GLU A 145 -2.41 35.53 -27.69
C GLU A 145 -2.86 34.24 -28.40
N PRO A 146 -4.17 33.95 -28.50
CA PRO A 146 -4.64 32.79 -29.25
C PRO A 146 -4.34 32.97 -30.75
N GLN A 147 -3.92 31.89 -31.41
CA GLN A 147 -3.69 31.91 -32.85
C GLN A 147 -4.98 32.31 -33.60
N PRO A 148 -4.87 33.02 -34.74
CA PRO A 148 -6.03 33.41 -35.53
C PRO A 148 -6.84 32.18 -35.95
N LEU A 149 -8.17 32.25 -35.86
CA LEU A 149 -9.06 31.15 -36.28
C LEU A 149 -8.87 30.75 -37.76
N ALA A 150 -8.37 31.66 -38.60
CA ALA A 150 -8.06 31.38 -39.99
C ALA A 150 -6.94 30.32 -40.17
N GLU A 151 -6.11 30.13 -39.15
CA GLU A 151 -5.04 29.12 -39.13
C GLU A 151 -5.49 27.82 -38.43
N ALA A 152 -6.72 27.77 -37.93
CA ALA A 152 -7.24 26.58 -37.26
C ALA A 152 -7.39 25.42 -38.23
N MET A 153 -6.93 24.24 -37.79
CA MET A 153 -7.18 22.99 -38.47
C MET A 153 -8.70 22.71 -38.49
N THR A 154 -9.21 22.21 -39.62
CA THR A 154 -10.61 21.79 -39.70
C THR A 154 -10.83 20.56 -38.81
N LEU A 155 -12.05 20.41 -38.29
CA LEU A 155 -12.40 19.25 -37.46
C LEU A 155 -12.13 17.92 -38.18
N GLU A 156 -12.45 17.85 -39.48
CA GLU A 156 -12.20 16.67 -40.31
C GLU A 156 -10.71 16.34 -40.41
N ALA A 157 -9.84 17.35 -40.57
CA ALA A 157 -8.39 17.13 -40.61
C ALA A 157 -7.83 16.70 -39.24
N TYR A 158 -8.37 17.24 -38.14
CA TYR A 158 -8.04 16.80 -36.79
C TYR A 158 -8.41 15.34 -36.53
N GLU A 159 -9.65 14.97 -36.86
CA GLU A 159 -10.16 13.62 -36.68
C GLU A 159 -9.40 12.61 -37.55
N ALA A 160 -9.05 12.97 -38.78
CA ALA A 160 -8.22 12.15 -39.66
C ALA A 160 -6.81 11.93 -39.10
N GLU A 161 -6.17 12.96 -38.54
CA GLU A 161 -4.85 12.82 -37.91
C GLU A 161 -4.92 11.97 -36.64
N LEU A 162 -5.98 12.13 -35.83
CA LEU A 162 -6.20 11.31 -34.64
C LEU A 162 -6.42 9.83 -35.01
N ALA A 163 -7.16 9.57 -36.09
CA ALA A 163 -7.34 8.21 -36.60
C ALA A 163 -6.01 7.61 -37.10
N ARG A 164 -5.21 8.40 -37.84
CA ARG A 164 -3.88 8.01 -38.31
C ARG A 164 -2.94 7.65 -37.16
N LEU A 165 -2.94 8.45 -36.08
CA LEU A 165 -2.11 8.20 -34.90
C LEU A 165 -2.52 6.90 -34.20
N LYS A 166 -3.82 6.64 -34.05
CA LYS A 166 -4.31 5.37 -33.47
C LYS A 166 -3.91 4.15 -34.30
N GLU A 167 -4.01 4.24 -35.63
CA GLU A 167 -3.62 3.15 -36.52
C GLU A 167 -2.11 2.87 -36.43
N LEU A 168 -1.28 3.92 -36.32
CA LEU A 168 0.16 3.79 -36.14
C LEU A 168 0.52 3.13 -34.80
N GLU A 169 -0.17 3.51 -33.72
CA GLU A 169 0.03 2.92 -32.39
C GLU A 169 -0.32 1.43 -32.36
N GLU A 170 -1.45 1.06 -32.98
CA GLU A 170 -1.88 -0.34 -33.11
C GLU A 170 -0.88 -1.17 -33.93
N LEU A 171 -0.38 -0.62 -35.05
CA LEU A 171 0.63 -1.29 -35.86
C LEU A 171 1.93 -1.50 -35.08
N ALA A 172 2.36 -0.48 -34.32
CA ALA A 172 3.54 -0.58 -33.46
C ALA A 172 3.34 -1.60 -32.32
N ARG A 173 2.12 -1.75 -31.80
CA ARG A 173 1.79 -2.79 -30.81
C ARG A 173 1.91 -4.19 -31.40
N LEU A 174 1.33 -4.42 -32.59
CA LEU A 174 1.40 -5.71 -33.28
C LEU A 174 2.83 -6.11 -33.63
N ASP A 175 3.66 -5.15 -34.04
CA ASP A 175 5.06 -5.40 -34.36
C ASP A 175 5.86 -5.82 -33.10
N ARG A 176 5.59 -5.19 -31.96
CA ARG A 176 6.15 -5.61 -30.66
C ARG A 176 5.71 -7.02 -30.28
N GLU A 177 4.43 -7.35 -30.40
CA GLU A 177 3.92 -8.69 -30.11
C GLU A 177 4.55 -9.76 -31.02
N ARG A 178 4.72 -9.44 -32.31
CA ARG A 178 5.36 -10.32 -33.28
C ARG A 178 6.83 -10.56 -32.92
N TRP A 179 7.56 -9.51 -32.57
CA TRP A 179 8.94 -9.59 -32.10
C TRP A 179 9.05 -10.48 -30.85
N GLU A 180 8.21 -10.25 -29.85
CA GLU A 180 8.19 -11.05 -28.61
C GLU A 180 7.83 -12.52 -28.88
N ALA A 181 6.91 -12.79 -29.82
CA ALA A 181 6.56 -14.15 -30.21
C ALA A 181 7.71 -14.86 -30.93
N GLU A 182 8.43 -14.15 -31.81
CA GLU A 182 9.61 -14.66 -32.51
C GLU A 182 10.76 -14.93 -31.52
N GLU A 183 11.00 -14.03 -30.57
CA GLU A 183 11.99 -14.23 -29.51
C GLU A 183 11.62 -15.43 -28.62
N ARG A 184 10.34 -15.55 -28.23
CA ARG A 184 9.85 -16.72 -27.45
C ARG A 184 9.98 -18.03 -28.24
N ALA A 185 9.71 -18.01 -29.54
CA ALA A 185 9.87 -19.18 -30.40
C ALA A 185 11.34 -19.55 -30.60
N ALA A 186 12.23 -18.57 -30.72
CA ALA A 186 13.67 -18.78 -30.82
C ALA A 186 14.31 -19.25 -29.50
N ALA A 187 13.78 -18.83 -28.36
CA ALA A 187 14.20 -19.26 -27.03
C ALA A 187 13.64 -20.63 -26.63
N ALA A 188 12.58 -21.12 -27.28
CA ALA A 188 12.02 -22.44 -27.02
C ALA A 188 13.04 -23.53 -27.40
N ASN A 189 13.27 -24.46 -26.48
CA ASN A 189 14.20 -25.55 -26.71
C ASN A 189 13.61 -26.51 -27.77
N PRO A 190 14.28 -26.75 -28.91
CA PRO A 190 13.77 -27.63 -29.96
C PRO A 190 13.60 -29.09 -29.50
N PHE A 191 14.17 -29.47 -28.34
CA PHE A 191 14.02 -30.79 -27.76
C PHE A 191 12.83 -30.94 -26.78
N ASP A 192 12.09 -29.87 -26.46
CA ASP A 192 10.92 -29.95 -25.55
C ASP A 192 9.75 -30.75 -26.16
N VAL A 193 9.71 -30.89 -27.49
CA VAL A 193 8.69 -31.69 -28.19
C VAL A 193 8.95 -33.19 -28.03
N LEU A 194 10.20 -33.59 -27.79
CA LEU A 194 10.57 -34.99 -27.65
C LEU A 194 10.35 -35.44 -26.20
N SER A 195 9.68 -36.58 -26.03
CA SER A 195 9.55 -37.16 -24.69
C SER A 195 10.91 -37.68 -24.21
N SER A 196 11.07 -37.83 -22.89
CA SER A 196 12.29 -38.43 -22.31
C SER A 196 12.55 -39.84 -22.86
N GLU A 197 11.51 -40.54 -23.29
CA GLU A 197 11.60 -41.88 -23.87
C GLU A 197 12.14 -41.83 -25.31
N ASP A 198 11.70 -40.87 -26.11
CA ASP A 198 12.20 -40.66 -27.49
C ASP A 198 13.69 -40.30 -27.49
N VAL A 199 14.11 -39.41 -26.58
CA VAL A 199 15.52 -39.03 -26.44
C VAL A 199 16.38 -40.22 -26.06
N LYS A 200 15.91 -41.08 -25.14
CA LYS A 200 16.61 -42.30 -24.75
C LYS A 200 16.68 -43.31 -25.89
N GLN A 201 15.61 -43.47 -26.66
CA GLN A 201 15.58 -44.38 -27.80
C GLN A 201 16.54 -43.93 -28.90
N ILE A 202 16.52 -42.65 -29.29
CA ILE A 202 17.43 -42.08 -30.28
C ILE A 202 18.90 -42.23 -29.84
N ALA A 203 19.18 -41.94 -28.56
CA ALA A 203 20.53 -42.11 -28.01
C ALA A 203 20.98 -43.59 -28.05
N THR A 204 20.10 -44.51 -27.68
CA THR A 204 20.38 -45.95 -27.69
C THR A 204 20.59 -46.47 -29.11
N ASP A 205 19.77 -46.03 -30.06
CA ASP A 205 19.87 -46.42 -31.47
C ASP A 205 21.16 -45.87 -32.10
N THR A 206 21.53 -44.62 -31.79
CA THR A 206 22.76 -44.00 -32.29
C THR A 206 24.00 -44.71 -31.74
N VAL A 207 24.04 -44.96 -30.43
CA VAL A 207 25.14 -45.69 -29.79
C VAL A 207 25.20 -47.12 -30.31
N GLY A 208 24.05 -47.76 -30.51
CA GLY A 208 23.94 -49.10 -31.10
C GLY A 208 24.49 -49.15 -32.52
N GLN A 209 24.18 -48.16 -33.38
CA GLN A 209 24.75 -48.06 -34.72
C GLN A 209 26.26 -47.86 -34.69
N MET A 210 26.78 -46.97 -33.84
CA MET A 210 28.22 -46.75 -33.71
C MET A 210 28.97 -48.00 -33.24
N LEU A 211 28.44 -48.68 -32.22
CA LEU A 211 29.02 -49.93 -31.72
C LEU A 211 28.99 -51.04 -32.77
N LYS A 212 27.92 -51.11 -33.58
CA LYS A 212 27.83 -52.08 -34.66
C LYS A 212 28.92 -51.84 -35.72
N VAL A 213 29.13 -50.59 -36.13
CA VAL A 213 30.20 -50.24 -37.08
C VAL A 213 31.57 -50.67 -36.53
N ILE A 214 31.84 -50.39 -35.24
CA ILE A 214 33.10 -50.78 -34.60
C ILE A 214 33.24 -52.30 -34.51
N ALA A 215 32.16 -53.02 -34.19
CA ALA A 215 32.15 -54.47 -34.12
C ALA A 215 32.41 -55.11 -35.49
N ASP A 216 31.75 -54.61 -36.54
CA ASP A 216 31.95 -55.08 -37.91
C ASP A 216 33.40 -54.83 -38.38
N GLU A 217 33.98 -53.69 -38.00
CA GLU A 217 35.38 -53.35 -38.31
C GLU A 217 36.39 -54.22 -37.54
N LEU A 218 36.10 -54.53 -36.26
CA LEU A 218 36.90 -55.43 -35.44
C LEU A 218 36.86 -56.87 -35.96
N ASP A 219 35.67 -57.37 -36.34
CA ASP A 219 35.49 -58.68 -36.93
C ASP A 219 36.21 -58.79 -38.28
N GLY A 220 36.19 -57.72 -39.08
CA GLY A 220 36.98 -57.60 -40.31
C GLY A 220 38.48 -57.78 -40.05
N LEU A 221 39.02 -57.03 -39.08
CA LEU A 221 40.44 -57.13 -38.72
C LEU A 221 40.83 -58.50 -38.15
N LEU A 222 39.96 -59.11 -37.33
CA LEU A 222 40.18 -60.45 -36.77
C LEU A 222 40.21 -61.51 -37.87
N ASN A 223 39.29 -61.45 -38.83
CA ASN A 223 39.26 -62.36 -39.97
C ASN A 223 40.51 -62.21 -40.83
N GLU A 224 40.94 -60.98 -41.13
CA GLU A 224 42.15 -60.73 -41.93
C GLU A 224 43.42 -61.26 -41.23
N GLN A 225 43.53 -61.10 -39.91
CA GLN A 225 44.62 -61.69 -39.12
C GLN A 225 44.54 -63.22 -39.11
N GLY A 226 43.33 -63.79 -38.99
CA GLY A 226 43.09 -65.23 -39.06
C GLY A 226 43.53 -65.82 -40.39
N GLU A 227 43.21 -65.18 -41.50
CA GLU A 227 43.64 -65.59 -42.84
C GLU A 227 45.16 -65.52 -43.00
N LYS A 228 45.81 -64.45 -42.51
CA LYS A 228 47.28 -64.33 -42.52
C LYS A 228 47.94 -65.45 -41.73
N LEU A 229 47.44 -65.75 -40.53
CA LEU A 229 47.96 -66.84 -39.70
C LEU A 229 47.71 -68.21 -40.34
N MET A 230 46.54 -68.45 -40.92
CA MET A 230 46.23 -69.69 -41.64
C MET A 230 47.09 -69.88 -42.89
N ALA A 231 47.35 -68.80 -43.65
CA ALA A 231 48.26 -68.82 -44.78
C ALA A 231 49.70 -69.13 -44.33
N GLN A 232 50.16 -68.55 -43.20
CA GLN A 232 51.45 -68.88 -42.60
C GLN A 232 51.52 -70.33 -42.11
N ALA A 233 50.48 -70.84 -41.45
CA ALA A 233 50.39 -72.23 -40.99
C ALA A 233 50.43 -73.22 -42.18
N THR A 234 49.71 -72.91 -43.26
CA THR A 234 49.72 -73.70 -44.50
C THR A 234 51.11 -73.71 -45.14
N LYS A 235 51.76 -72.54 -45.22
CA LYS A 235 53.14 -72.42 -45.72
C LYS A 235 54.13 -73.23 -44.89
N LEU A 236 53.99 -73.23 -43.56
CA LEU A 236 54.81 -74.05 -42.66
C LEU A 236 54.52 -75.56 -42.85
N SER A 237 53.27 -75.96 -43.01
CA SER A 237 52.90 -77.36 -43.29
C SER A 237 53.46 -77.86 -44.64
N GLN A 238 53.59 -76.99 -45.64
CA GLN A 238 54.22 -77.34 -46.93
C GLN A 238 55.75 -77.48 -46.82
N LEU A 239 56.38 -76.77 -45.89
CA LEU A 239 57.83 -76.85 -45.63
C LEU A 239 58.21 -78.06 -44.76
N PHE A 240 57.25 -78.64 -44.03
CA PHE A 240 57.43 -79.84 -43.21
C PHE A 240 56.32 -80.88 -43.50
N PRO A 241 56.32 -81.53 -44.68
CA PRO A 241 55.42 -82.64 -44.92
C PRO A 241 55.76 -83.78 -43.95
N ALA A 242 54.73 -84.31 -43.27
CA ALA A 242 54.86 -85.39 -42.30
C ALA A 242 55.68 -86.54 -42.88
N ALA A 243 56.76 -86.89 -42.20
CA ALA A 243 57.58 -88.06 -42.49
C ALA A 243 56.70 -89.32 -42.43
N GLN A 244 56.48 -89.95 -43.59
CA GLN A 244 56.28 -91.39 -43.69
C GLN A 244 57.64 -92.05 -43.93
#